data_AF-A0A925W8S6-F1
#
_entry.id   AF-A0A925W8S6-F1
#
_cell.length_a   1.000
_cell.length_b   1.000
_cell.length_c   1.000
_cell.angle_alpha   90.00
_cell.angle_beta   90.00
_cell.angle_gamma   90.00
#
_symmetry.space_group_name_H-M   'P 1'
#
loop_
_entity.id
_entity.type
_entity.pdbx_description
1 polymer ?
#
loop_
_entity_poly.entity_id
_entity_poly.type
_entity_poly.pdbx_seq_one_letter_code
_entity_poly.pdbx_strand_id
1 'polypeptide(L)'
;MPPSDVRPDPGKKGETMLRFVLRRLLQVIPTLLLLSVLVFLWLRSLPGGPAVAFLGDRATPEAIENLNRILGLDQPLPVQYLQFLGRVVTGDFGTSTQTGEPVLLEISRALPATVELSVVALVIAIALGIPLGYLSAQRRGGPLDVATVIGTLVGVAVPVFFLGYLLKAVFAVEIPLFPPSGRLTVSLDATNVTGFAVLDGLLTREFDASLDALSHLVLPAVT
;
A
#
# COMPACT_ATOMS: atom_id res chain seq x y z
N MET A 1 -33.05 -41.82 21.27
CA MET A 1 -33.38 -40.52 20.67
C MET A 1 -32.13 -40.06 19.91
N PRO A 2 -32.12 -40.05 18.57
CA PRO A 2 -30.93 -39.63 17.83
C PRO A 2 -30.77 -38.10 17.92
N PRO A 3 -29.54 -37.57 17.93
CA PRO A 3 -29.30 -36.13 17.93
C PRO A 3 -29.82 -35.51 16.64
N SER A 4 -30.64 -34.47 16.78
CA SER A 4 -31.17 -33.68 15.68
C SER A 4 -30.05 -33.04 14.86
N ASP A 5 -29.96 -33.39 13.58
CA ASP A 5 -29.14 -32.71 12.58
C ASP A 5 -29.54 -31.25 12.47
N VAL A 6 -28.81 -30.36 13.16
CA VAL A 6 -28.92 -28.91 12.95
C VAL A 6 -28.18 -28.59 11.65
N ARG A 7 -28.89 -28.64 10.53
CA ARG A 7 -28.37 -28.13 9.25
C ARG A 7 -28.15 -26.62 9.39
N PRO A 8 -26.94 -26.09 9.17
CA PRO A 8 -26.70 -24.65 9.25
C PRO A 8 -27.49 -23.92 8.17
N ASP A 9 -28.34 -23.01 8.59
CA ASP A 9 -29.16 -22.16 7.72
C ASP A 9 -28.26 -21.27 6.84
N PRO A 10 -28.28 -21.44 5.49
CA PRO A 10 -27.45 -20.65 4.59
C PRO A 10 -27.77 -19.15 4.60
N GLY A 11 -28.97 -18.75 5.05
CA GLY A 11 -29.39 -17.34 5.12
C GLY A 11 -28.63 -16.51 6.16
N LYS A 12 -28.19 -17.12 7.28
CA LYS A 12 -27.50 -16.40 8.36
C LYS A 12 -26.07 -15.98 8.03
N LYS A 13 -25.42 -16.64 7.05
CA LYS A 13 -24.03 -16.33 6.68
C LYS A 13 -23.90 -14.98 5.96
N GLY A 14 -24.84 -14.65 5.07
CA GLY A 14 -24.84 -13.39 4.31
C GLY A 14 -25.07 -12.16 5.19
N GLU A 15 -26.02 -12.24 6.11
CA GLU A 15 -26.31 -11.17 7.08
C GLU A 15 -25.13 -10.94 8.04
N THR A 16 -24.44 -12.02 8.43
CA THR A 16 -23.23 -11.95 9.26
C THR A 16 -22.05 -11.32 8.52
N MET A 17 -21.85 -11.63 7.23
CA MET A 17 -20.79 -11.05 6.41
C MET A 17 -21.01 -9.57 6.11
N LEU A 18 -22.23 -9.17 5.72
CA LEU A 18 -22.55 -7.75 5.52
C LEU A 18 -22.36 -6.96 6.82
N ARG A 19 -22.84 -7.49 7.96
CA ARG A 19 -22.65 -6.87 9.27
C ARG A 19 -21.18 -6.78 9.67
N PHE A 20 -20.37 -7.79 9.32
CA PHE A 20 -18.93 -7.78 9.53
C PHE A 20 -18.24 -6.70 8.70
N VAL A 21 -18.54 -6.61 7.40
CA VAL A 21 -17.99 -5.59 6.49
C VAL A 21 -18.38 -4.19 6.96
N LEU A 22 -19.65 -3.96 7.30
CA LEU A 22 -20.11 -2.68 7.84
C LEU A 22 -19.41 -2.32 9.14
N ARG A 23 -19.23 -3.28 10.06
CA ARG A 23 -18.50 -3.06 11.32
C ARG A 23 -17.03 -2.70 11.06
N ARG A 24 -16.38 -3.36 10.10
CA ARG A 24 -15.01 -3.03 9.66
C ARG A 24 -14.95 -1.62 9.07
N LEU A 25 -15.86 -1.26 8.17
CA LEU A 25 -15.92 0.09 7.58
C LEU A 25 -16.14 1.16 8.65
N LEU A 26 -17.03 0.91 9.62
CA LEU A 26 -17.24 1.82 10.74
C LEU A 26 -16.00 1.94 11.65
N GLN A 27 -15.21 0.87 11.80
CA GLN A 27 -13.94 0.89 12.55
C GLN A 27 -12.82 1.67 11.83
N VAL A 28 -12.91 1.82 10.50
CA VAL A 28 -11.96 2.61 9.71
C VAL A 28 -12.12 4.12 9.97
N ILE A 29 -13.35 4.59 10.23
CA ILE A 29 -13.62 6.01 10.48
C ILE A 29 -12.82 6.56 11.69
N PRO A 30 -12.91 5.99 12.91
CA PRO A 30 -12.17 6.51 14.06
C PRO A 30 -10.66 6.35 13.91
N THR A 31 -10.19 5.31 13.21
CA THR A 31 -8.75 5.14 12.93
C THR A 31 -8.24 6.21 11.97
N LEU A 32 -8.96 6.49 10.88
CA LEU A 32 -8.62 7.59 9.97
C LEU A 32 -8.69 8.95 10.66
N LEU A 33 -9.69 9.18 11.51
CA LEU A 33 -9.81 10.43 12.25
C LEU A 33 -8.63 10.61 13.21
N LEU A 34 -8.30 9.59 14.00
CA LEU A 34 -7.14 9.63 14.89
C LEU A 34 -5.84 9.88 14.10
N LEU A 35 -5.64 9.14 13.01
CA LEU A 35 -4.46 9.30 12.15
C LEU A 35 -4.39 10.70 11.54
N SER A 36 -5.53 11.26 11.11
CA SER A 36 -5.61 12.63 10.58
C SER A 36 -5.21 13.68 11.62
N VAL A 37 -5.62 13.50 12.88
CA VAL A 37 -5.22 14.39 13.99
C VAL A 37 -3.72 14.27 14.23
N LEU A 38 -3.19 13.04 14.29
CA LEU A 38 -1.76 12.81 14.50
C LEU A 38 -0.91 13.43 13.39
N VAL A 39 -1.28 13.21 12.12
CA VAL A 39 -0.59 13.80 10.97
C VAL A 39 -0.70 15.32 10.97
N PHE A 40 -1.88 15.88 11.25
CA PHE A 40 -2.08 17.33 11.34
C PHE A 40 -1.20 17.95 12.43
N LEU A 41 -1.18 17.37 13.63
CA LEU A 41 -0.33 17.84 14.72
C LEU A 41 1.15 17.70 14.38
N TRP A 42 1.55 16.58 13.78
CA TRP A 42 2.94 16.35 13.39
C TRP A 42 3.43 17.38 12.36
N LEU A 43 2.65 17.65 11.31
CA LEU A 43 2.96 18.68 10.32
C LEU A 43 2.99 20.09 10.93
N ARG A 44 2.10 20.38 11.89
CA ARG A 44 2.10 21.65 12.63
C ARG A 44 3.32 21.79 13.55
N SER A 45 3.84 20.68 14.07
CA SER A 45 5.01 20.61 14.94
C SER A 45 6.35 20.60 14.20
N LEU A 46 6.36 20.74 12.88
CA LEU A 46 7.61 20.88 12.12
C LEU A 46 8.44 22.07 12.64
N PRO A 47 9.78 21.93 12.78
CA PRO A 47 10.64 23.02 13.23
C PRO A 47 10.49 24.25 12.31
N GLY A 48 10.19 25.41 12.88
CA GLY A 48 9.90 26.64 12.12
C GLY A 48 8.45 26.77 11.62
N GLY A 49 7.63 25.74 11.74
CA GLY A 49 6.21 25.72 11.38
C GLY A 49 5.94 25.43 9.90
N PRO A 50 4.67 25.21 9.52
CA PRO A 50 4.30 24.76 8.17
C PRO A 50 4.67 25.76 7.07
N ALA A 51 4.57 27.06 7.34
CA ALA A 51 4.92 28.10 6.36
C ALA A 51 6.42 28.12 6.04
N VAL A 52 7.29 27.86 7.02
CA VAL A 52 8.74 27.75 6.79
C VAL A 52 9.05 26.50 5.99
N ALA A 53 8.43 25.36 6.31
CA ALA A 53 8.58 24.14 5.54
C ALA A 53 8.11 24.30 4.08
N PHE A 54 7.09 25.12 3.84
CA PHE A 54 6.58 25.40 2.50
C PHE A 54 7.46 26.37 1.70
N LEU A 55 8.02 27.39 2.35
CA LEU A 55 8.86 28.40 1.69
C LEU A 55 10.32 27.95 1.52
N GLY A 56 10.79 26.99 2.33
CA GLY A 56 12.15 26.49 2.31
C GLY A 56 13.17 27.62 2.42
N ASP A 57 14.13 27.65 1.51
CA ASP A 57 15.20 28.66 1.48
C ASP A 57 14.71 30.09 1.20
N ARG A 58 13.45 30.26 0.78
CA ARG A 58 12.82 31.58 0.53
C ARG A 58 12.05 32.12 1.73
N ALA A 59 12.19 31.50 2.90
CA ALA A 59 11.45 31.85 4.11
C ALA A 59 11.93 33.18 4.73
N THR A 60 11.55 34.31 4.14
CA THR A 60 11.70 35.62 4.78
C THR A 60 10.61 35.82 5.84
N PRO A 61 10.86 36.60 6.90
CA PRO A 61 9.85 36.86 7.94
C PRO A 61 8.52 37.38 7.37
N GLU A 62 8.59 38.29 6.37
CA GLU A 62 7.43 38.85 5.69
C GLU A 62 6.68 37.81 4.85
N ALA A 63 7.39 36.92 4.14
CA ALA A 63 6.78 35.85 3.35
C ALA A 63 6.10 34.81 4.25
N ILE A 64 6.71 34.49 5.40
CA ILE A 64 6.15 33.57 6.39
C ILE A 64 4.86 34.14 6.98
N GLU A 65 4.85 35.41 7.38
CA GLU A 65 3.66 36.05 7.96
C GLU A 65 2.51 36.12 6.95
N ASN A 66 2.81 36.50 5.71
CA ASN A 66 1.82 36.53 4.64
C ASN A 66 1.26 35.13 4.35
N LEU A 67 2.14 34.13 4.24
CA LEU A 67 1.71 32.75 3.99
C LEU A 67 0.91 32.16 5.15
N ASN A 68 1.27 32.48 6.39
CA ASN A 68 0.50 32.08 7.56
C ASN A 68 -0.93 32.62 7.51
N ARG A 69 -1.11 33.89 7.10
CA ARG A 69 -2.42 34.50 6.96
C ARG A 69 -3.23 33.89 5.81
N ILE A 70 -2.59 33.63 4.67
CA ILE A 70 -3.24 32.98 3.50
C ILE A 70 -3.68 31.55 3.83
N LEU A 71 -2.85 30.79 4.55
CA LEU A 71 -3.13 29.40 4.93
C LEU A 71 -3.98 29.27 6.20
N GLY A 72 -4.36 30.38 6.85
CA GLY A 72 -5.12 30.38 8.11
C GLY A 72 -4.36 29.78 9.28
N LEU A 73 -3.02 29.74 9.22
CA LEU A 73 -2.15 29.16 10.23
C LEU A 73 -2.07 30.02 11.51
N ASP A 74 -2.62 31.23 11.47
CA ASP A 74 -2.82 32.18 12.57
C ASP A 74 -4.09 31.91 13.39
N GLN A 75 -5.01 31.07 12.90
CA GLN A 75 -6.27 30.76 13.57
C GLN A 75 -6.11 29.75 14.73
N PRO A 76 -7.09 29.62 15.64
CA PRO A 76 -7.05 28.59 16.67
C PRO A 76 -6.95 27.17 16.08
N LEU A 77 -6.19 26.29 16.74
CA LEU A 77 -5.95 24.91 16.26
C LEU A 77 -7.22 24.13 15.87
N PRO A 78 -8.33 24.19 16.64
CA PRO A 78 -9.55 23.49 16.25
C PRO A 78 -10.13 23.97 14.92
N VAL A 79 -10.02 25.27 14.63
CA VAL A 79 -10.52 25.87 13.39
C VAL A 79 -9.67 25.41 12.20
N GLN A 80 -8.34 25.41 12.36
CA GLN A 80 -7.41 24.89 11.36
C GLN A 80 -7.68 23.41 11.04
N TYR A 81 -7.91 22.59 12.08
CA TYR A 81 -8.19 21.17 11.88
C TYR A 81 -9.53 20.94 11.18
N LEU A 82 -10.58 21.69 11.53
CA LEU A 82 -11.88 21.58 10.86
C LEU A 82 -11.82 22.01 9.39
N GLN A 83 -11.05 23.05 9.05
CA GLN A 83 -10.81 23.46 7.67
C GLN A 83 -10.00 22.42 6.89
N PHE A 84 -8.97 21.83 7.52
CA PHE A 84 -8.23 20.71 6.95
C PHE A 84 -9.15 19.52 6.68
N LEU A 85 -9.94 19.11 7.65
CA LEU A 85 -10.86 17.98 7.52
C LEU A 85 -11.93 18.25 6.46
N GLY A 86 -12.46 19.47 6.40
CA GLY A 86 -13.42 19.89 5.36
C GLY A 86 -12.84 19.71 3.95
N ARG A 87 -11.62 20.19 3.71
CA ARG A 87 -10.91 20.02 2.42
C ARG A 87 -10.71 18.55 2.07
N VAL A 88 -10.22 17.75 3.02
CA VAL A 88 -10.00 16.30 2.84
C VAL A 88 -11.30 15.57 2.48
N VAL A 89 -12.41 15.87 3.15
CA VAL A 89 -13.72 15.23 2.86
C VAL A 89 -14.25 15.64 1.49
N THR A 90 -13.95 16.85 1.01
CA THR A 90 -14.28 17.28 -0.36
C THR A 90 -13.34 16.74 -1.44
N GLY A 91 -12.28 16.00 -1.06
CA GLY A 91 -11.27 15.48 -1.98
C GLY A 91 -10.18 16.49 -2.37
N ASP A 92 -10.12 17.63 -1.70
CA ASP A 92 -9.05 18.61 -1.87
C ASP A 92 -7.90 18.30 -0.89
N PHE A 93 -6.84 17.69 -1.42
CA PHE A 93 -5.61 17.39 -0.68
C PHE A 93 -4.52 18.46 -0.89
N GLY A 94 -4.81 19.51 -1.65
CA GLY A 94 -3.84 20.53 -2.03
C GLY A 94 -2.82 20.05 -3.06
N THR A 95 -1.72 20.81 -3.16
CA THR A 95 -0.62 20.59 -4.09
C THR A 95 0.62 20.09 -3.38
N SER A 96 1.32 19.13 -3.98
CA SER A 96 2.59 18.61 -3.51
C SER A 96 3.64 19.72 -3.51
N THR A 97 4.35 19.89 -2.40
CA THR A 97 5.44 20.88 -2.29
C THR A 97 6.70 20.46 -3.05
N GLN A 98 6.82 19.17 -3.38
CA GLN A 98 7.97 18.64 -4.11
C GLN A 98 7.79 18.76 -5.62
N THR A 99 6.61 18.41 -6.14
CA THR A 99 6.36 18.35 -7.60
C THR A 99 5.54 19.52 -8.12
N GLY A 100 4.78 20.20 -7.25
CA GLY A 100 3.81 21.23 -7.63
C GLY A 100 2.48 20.68 -8.18
N GLU A 101 2.32 19.37 -8.31
CA GLU A 101 1.09 18.75 -8.83
C GLU A 101 0.03 18.56 -7.73
N PRO A 102 -1.27 18.44 -8.09
CA PRO A 102 -2.31 18.04 -7.14
C PRO A 102 -1.98 16.69 -6.49
N VAL A 103 -2.04 16.62 -5.16
CA VAL A 103 -1.69 15.39 -4.40
C VAL A 103 -2.58 14.22 -4.81
N LEU A 104 -3.86 14.47 -5.09
CA LEU A 104 -4.80 13.44 -5.55
C LEU A 104 -4.33 12.79 -6.86
N LEU A 105 -3.70 13.55 -7.75
CA LEU A 105 -3.18 13.05 -9.02
C LEU A 105 -1.97 12.14 -8.79
N GLU A 106 -1.03 12.54 -7.93
CA GLU A 106 0.11 11.69 -7.55
C GLU A 106 -0.34 10.36 -6.94
N ILE A 107 -1.31 10.42 -6.01
CA ILE A 107 -1.89 9.22 -5.40
C ILE A 107 -2.52 8.35 -6.49
N SER A 108 -3.32 8.93 -7.39
CA SER A 108 -3.99 8.18 -8.45
C SER A 108 -3.01 7.49 -9.41
N ARG A 109 -1.83 8.07 -9.66
CA ARG A 109 -0.78 7.47 -10.51
C ARG A 109 -0.05 6.33 -9.78
N ALA A 110 0.10 6.42 -8.47
CA ALA A 110 0.76 5.39 -7.66
C ALA A 110 -0.16 4.22 -7.30
N LEU A 111 -1.46 4.47 -7.13
CA LEU A 111 -2.45 3.49 -6.67
C LEU A 111 -2.45 2.19 -7.48
N PRO A 112 -2.49 2.20 -8.83
CA PRO A 112 -2.48 0.98 -9.63
C PRO A 112 -1.30 0.07 -9.30
N ALA A 113 -0.09 0.62 -9.17
CA ALA A 113 1.10 -0.15 -8.86
C ALA A 113 1.01 -0.84 -7.50
N THR A 114 0.51 -0.12 -6.48
CA THR A 114 0.32 -0.68 -5.13
C THR A 114 -0.72 -1.79 -5.12
N VAL A 115 -1.81 -1.61 -5.87
CA VAL A 115 -2.86 -2.62 -5.98
C VAL A 115 -2.36 -3.85 -6.73
N GLU A 116 -1.69 -3.69 -7.87
CA GLU A 116 -1.07 -4.80 -8.62
C GLU A 116 -0.13 -5.61 -7.72
N LEU A 117 0.80 -4.92 -7.05
CA LEU A 117 1.75 -5.56 -6.16
C LEU A 117 1.04 -6.32 -5.02
N SER A 118 0.05 -5.70 -4.39
CA SER A 118 -0.69 -6.32 -3.28
C SER A 118 -1.46 -7.55 -3.72
N VAL A 119 -2.08 -7.51 -4.91
CA VAL A 119 -2.81 -8.65 -5.47
C VAL A 119 -1.86 -9.78 -5.83
N VAL A 120 -0.74 -9.49 -6.49
CA VAL A 120 0.26 -10.52 -6.84
C VAL A 120 0.86 -11.15 -5.58
N ALA A 121 1.25 -10.34 -4.59
CA ALA A 121 1.75 -10.83 -3.31
C ALA A 121 0.73 -11.72 -2.59
N LEU A 122 -0.55 -11.31 -2.58
CA LEU A 122 -1.62 -12.12 -1.99
C LEU A 122 -1.81 -13.45 -2.73
N VAL A 123 -1.77 -13.45 -4.06
CA VAL A 123 -1.87 -14.66 -4.87
C VAL A 123 -0.71 -15.60 -4.56
N ILE A 124 0.52 -15.10 -4.50
CA ILE A 124 1.71 -15.90 -4.15
C ILE A 124 1.59 -16.44 -2.72
N ALA A 125 1.20 -15.61 -1.76
CA ALA A 125 1.03 -16.00 -0.37
C ALA A 125 -0.03 -17.10 -0.19
N ILE A 126 -1.15 -17.01 -0.91
CA ILE A 126 -2.20 -18.05 -0.90
C ILE A 126 -1.68 -19.33 -1.59
N ALA A 127 -1.08 -19.20 -2.77
CA ALA A 127 -0.63 -20.32 -3.58
C ALA A 127 0.50 -21.12 -2.92
N LEU A 128 1.37 -20.48 -2.14
CA LEU A 128 2.46 -21.16 -1.43
C LEU A 128 2.11 -21.45 0.02
N GLY A 129 1.55 -20.47 0.74
CA GLY A 129 1.31 -20.55 2.18
C GLY A 129 0.26 -21.60 2.55
N ILE A 130 -0.84 -21.69 1.81
CA ILE A 130 -1.91 -22.67 2.12
C ILE A 130 -1.41 -24.11 1.89
N PRO A 131 -0.83 -24.46 0.72
CA PRO A 131 -0.35 -25.83 0.51
C PRO A 131 0.78 -26.22 1.44
N LEU A 132 1.77 -25.34 1.67
CA LEU A 132 2.89 -25.63 2.58
C LEU A 132 2.39 -25.81 4.02
N GLY A 133 1.49 -24.93 4.49
CA GLY A 133 0.89 -25.06 5.81
C GLY A 133 0.07 -26.35 5.97
N TYR A 134 -0.70 -26.72 4.94
CA TYR A 134 -1.46 -27.97 4.94
C TYR A 134 -0.54 -29.21 4.97
N LEU A 135 0.51 -29.24 4.15
CA LEU A 135 1.45 -30.35 4.07
C LEU A 135 2.30 -30.50 5.34
N SER A 136 2.77 -29.40 5.92
CA SER A 136 3.49 -29.40 7.21
C SER A 136 2.60 -29.91 8.34
N ALA A 137 1.32 -29.49 8.39
CA ALA A 137 0.37 -29.97 9.37
C ALA A 137 0.08 -31.48 9.24
N GLN A 138 -0.02 -32.01 8.02
CA GLN A 138 -0.26 -33.44 7.79
C GLN A 138 0.95 -34.30 8.17
N ARG A 139 2.18 -33.82 7.93
CA ARG A 139 3.44 -34.53 8.21
C ARG A 139 4.20 -33.91 9.38
N ARG A 140 3.47 -33.67 10.47
CA ARG A 140 4.01 -33.04 11.67
C ARG A 140 5.22 -33.80 12.21
N GLY A 141 6.31 -33.09 12.49
CA GLY A 141 7.60 -33.66 12.91
C GLY A 141 8.46 -34.25 11.79
N GLY A 142 8.00 -34.21 10.54
CA GLY A 142 8.77 -34.61 9.37
C GLY A 142 9.70 -33.50 8.85
N PRO A 143 10.59 -33.81 7.89
CA PRO A 143 11.54 -32.84 7.33
C PRO A 143 10.84 -31.65 6.64
N LEU A 144 9.67 -31.86 6.04
CA LEU A 144 8.87 -30.78 5.44
C LEU A 144 8.30 -29.81 6.49
N ASP A 145 7.89 -30.33 7.65
CA ASP A 145 7.42 -29.51 8.76
C ASP A 145 8.55 -28.64 9.30
N VAL A 146 9.71 -29.25 9.58
CA VAL A 146 10.91 -28.55 10.04
C VAL A 146 11.37 -27.49 9.03
N ALA A 147 11.43 -27.82 7.74
CA ALA A 147 11.81 -26.87 6.70
C ALA A 147 10.84 -25.68 6.60
N THR A 148 9.53 -25.92 6.69
CA THR A 148 8.51 -24.86 6.64
C THR A 148 8.62 -23.93 7.85
N VAL A 149 8.81 -24.49 9.05
CA VAL A 149 8.98 -23.73 10.29
C VAL A 149 10.26 -22.89 10.23
N ILE A 150 11.38 -23.47 9.82
CA ILE A 150 12.64 -22.72 9.66
C ILE A 150 12.48 -21.61 8.63
N GLY A 151 11.88 -21.90 7.46
CA GLY A 151 11.65 -20.90 6.42
C GLY A 151 10.79 -19.72 6.91
N THR A 152 9.73 -20.02 7.66
CA THR A 152 8.87 -18.99 8.27
C THR A 152 9.63 -18.18 9.31
N LEU A 153 10.45 -18.84 10.15
CA LEU A 153 11.24 -18.16 11.17
C LEU A 153 12.27 -17.21 10.56
N VAL A 154 12.94 -17.63 9.48
CA VAL A 154 13.85 -16.77 8.71
C VAL A 154 13.09 -15.59 8.11
N GLY A 155 11.95 -15.82 7.46
CA GLY A 155 11.15 -14.76 6.86
C GLY A 155 10.66 -13.71 7.87
N VAL A 156 10.32 -14.13 9.10
CA VAL A 156 9.89 -13.22 10.17
C VAL A 156 11.07 -12.51 10.84
N ALA A 157 12.22 -13.17 10.96
CA ALA A 157 13.39 -12.63 11.66
C ALA A 157 14.22 -11.65 10.79
N VAL A 158 14.24 -11.84 9.48
CA VAL A 158 15.01 -11.01 8.57
C VAL A 158 14.24 -9.71 8.27
N PRO A 159 14.87 -8.52 8.37
CA PRO A 159 14.23 -7.28 7.97
C PRO A 159 13.80 -7.30 6.49
N VAL A 160 12.55 -6.92 6.20
CA VAL A 160 11.96 -6.96 4.85
C VAL A 160 12.83 -6.24 3.81
N PHE A 161 13.34 -5.05 4.14
CA PHE A 161 14.20 -4.30 3.22
C PHE A 161 15.51 -5.04 2.90
N PHE A 162 16.07 -5.76 3.89
CA PHE A 162 17.31 -6.51 3.73
C PHE A 162 17.07 -7.77 2.89
N LEU A 163 15.97 -8.48 3.15
CA LEU A 163 15.55 -9.61 2.32
C LEU A 163 15.34 -9.17 0.87
N GLY A 164 14.65 -8.05 0.63
CA GLY A 164 14.46 -7.52 -0.71
C GLY A 164 15.74 -7.10 -1.40
N TYR A 165 16.67 -6.49 -0.67
CA TYR A 165 18.01 -6.21 -1.21
C TYR A 165 18.76 -7.50 -1.58
N LEU A 166 18.75 -8.52 -0.72
CA LEU A 166 19.44 -9.79 -0.96
C LEU A 166 18.84 -10.55 -2.14
N LEU A 167 17.51 -10.63 -2.22
CA LEU A 167 16.82 -11.25 -3.35
C LEU A 167 17.12 -10.53 -4.67
N LYS A 168 17.18 -9.19 -4.68
CA LYS A 168 17.62 -8.44 -5.86
C LYS A 168 19.08 -8.71 -6.22
N ALA A 169 19.99 -8.71 -5.24
CA ALA A 169 21.40 -8.99 -5.48
C ALA A 169 21.58 -10.39 -6.12
N VAL A 170 20.89 -11.40 -5.60
CA VAL A 170 21.02 -12.77 -6.11
C VAL A 170 20.27 -12.99 -7.43
N PHE A 171 19.00 -12.58 -7.52
CA PHE A 171 18.11 -12.96 -8.63
C PHE A 171 17.91 -11.87 -9.69
N ALA A 172 18.53 -10.70 -9.53
CA ALA A 172 18.58 -9.69 -10.59
C ALA A 172 20.01 -9.35 -11.03
N VAL A 173 21.00 -9.40 -10.12
CA VAL A 173 22.39 -9.02 -10.44
C VAL A 173 23.26 -10.24 -10.74
N GLU A 174 23.40 -11.18 -9.79
CA GLU A 174 24.25 -12.37 -9.97
C GLU A 174 23.64 -13.37 -10.95
N ILE A 175 22.35 -13.65 -10.78
CA ILE A 175 21.54 -14.49 -11.67
C ILE A 175 20.51 -13.54 -12.27
N PRO A 176 20.63 -13.11 -13.54
CA PRO A 176 19.72 -12.15 -14.15
C PRO A 176 18.39 -12.81 -14.53
N LEU A 177 17.67 -13.34 -13.53
CA LEU A 177 16.39 -14.01 -13.68
C LEU A 177 15.24 -13.01 -13.68
N PHE A 178 15.34 -11.95 -12.88
CA PHE A 178 14.34 -10.89 -12.77
C PHE A 178 14.96 -9.49 -12.97
N PRO A 179 14.15 -8.51 -13.36
CA PRO A 179 14.61 -7.13 -13.47
C PRO A 179 14.95 -6.50 -12.10
N PRO A 180 15.96 -5.64 -12.02
CA PRO A 180 16.41 -5.05 -10.75
C PRO A 180 15.50 -3.92 -10.22
N SER A 181 14.83 -3.20 -11.12
CA SER A 181 14.02 -2.01 -10.79
C SER A 181 13.05 -1.67 -11.90
N GLY A 182 12.09 -0.78 -11.59
CA GLY A 182 11.06 -0.34 -12.53
C GLY A 182 9.77 -1.16 -12.44
N ARG A 183 8.76 -0.73 -13.20
CA ARG A 183 7.50 -1.47 -13.40
C ARG A 183 7.47 -2.20 -14.74
N LEU A 184 8.21 -1.67 -15.71
CA LEU A 184 8.37 -2.17 -17.06
C LEU A 184 9.79 -1.83 -17.51
N THR A 185 10.33 -2.63 -18.42
CA THR A 185 11.60 -2.35 -19.08
C THR A 185 11.49 -1.05 -19.88
N VAL A 186 12.44 -0.13 -19.70
CA VAL A 186 12.39 1.24 -20.28
C VAL A 186 12.32 1.25 -21.82
N SER A 187 12.82 0.21 -22.48
CA SER A 187 12.78 0.08 -23.94
C SER A 187 11.47 -0.49 -24.49
N LEU A 188 10.55 -0.95 -23.63
CA LEU A 188 9.24 -1.44 -24.06
C LEU A 188 8.27 -0.28 -24.18
N ASP A 189 7.70 -0.12 -25.37
CA ASP A 189 6.61 0.82 -25.63
C ASP A 189 5.29 0.12 -25.30
N ALA A 190 4.84 0.27 -24.06
CA ALA A 190 3.61 -0.35 -23.57
C ALA A 190 2.49 0.69 -23.50
N THR A 191 1.34 0.34 -24.05
CA THR A 191 0.18 1.23 -24.06
C THR A 191 -0.42 1.34 -22.65
N ASN A 192 -0.53 2.55 -22.11
CA ASN A 192 -1.11 2.80 -20.78
C ASN A 192 -2.57 3.28 -20.91
N VAL A 193 -3.51 2.55 -20.29
CA VAL A 193 -4.95 2.86 -20.36
C VAL A 193 -5.51 3.06 -18.96
N THR A 194 -5.28 2.10 -18.06
CA THR A 194 -5.80 2.10 -16.69
C THR A 194 -4.73 2.42 -15.65
N GLY A 195 -3.46 2.38 -16.03
CA GLY A 195 -2.31 2.54 -15.15
C GLY A 195 -1.84 1.24 -14.50
N PHE A 196 -2.58 0.15 -14.68
CA PHE A 196 -2.21 -1.21 -14.27
C PHE A 196 -1.38 -1.84 -15.39
N ALA A 197 -0.07 -1.98 -15.20
CA ALA A 197 0.84 -2.40 -16.26
C ALA A 197 0.54 -3.83 -16.78
N VAL A 198 0.18 -4.74 -15.88
CA VAL A 198 -0.14 -6.13 -16.27
C VAL A 198 -1.48 -6.16 -17.01
N LEU A 199 -2.49 -5.47 -16.46
CA LEU A 199 -3.83 -5.43 -17.03
C LEU A 199 -3.86 -4.70 -18.36
N ASP A 200 -3.15 -3.59 -18.48
CA ASP A 200 -3.11 -2.78 -19.70
C ASP A 200 -2.54 -3.62 -20.86
N GLY A 201 -1.43 -4.32 -20.67
CA GLY A 201 -0.90 -5.24 -21.69
C GLY A 201 -1.88 -6.35 -22.08
N LEU A 202 -2.66 -6.88 -21.13
CA LEU A 202 -3.68 -7.90 -21.43
C LEU A 202 -4.85 -7.32 -22.23
N LEU A 203 -5.26 -6.08 -21.93
CA LEU A 203 -6.34 -5.37 -22.61
C LEU A 203 -5.93 -4.95 -24.03
N THR A 204 -4.70 -4.49 -24.22
CA THR A 204 -4.15 -4.05 -25.51
C THR A 204 -3.60 -5.19 -26.36
N ARG A 205 -3.54 -6.41 -25.79
CA ARG A 205 -2.96 -7.62 -26.40
C ARG A 205 -1.44 -7.56 -26.59
N GLU A 206 -0.78 -6.70 -25.82
CA GLU A 206 0.68 -6.61 -25.66
C GLU A 206 1.12 -7.58 -24.55
N PHE A 207 1.12 -8.88 -24.87
CA PHE A 207 1.46 -9.93 -23.89
C PHE A 207 2.91 -9.87 -23.42
N ASP A 208 3.80 -9.34 -24.26
CA ASP A 208 5.18 -9.03 -23.91
C ASP A 208 5.26 -7.99 -22.78
N ALA A 209 4.47 -6.91 -22.85
CA ALA A 209 4.36 -5.93 -21.78
C ALA A 209 3.78 -6.52 -20.49
N SER A 210 2.74 -7.37 -20.58
CA SER A 210 2.17 -8.02 -19.38
C SER A 210 3.15 -8.99 -18.71
N LEU A 211 3.89 -9.77 -19.49
CA LEU A 211 4.89 -10.70 -18.95
C LEU A 211 6.08 -9.96 -18.34
N ASP A 212 6.53 -8.89 -18.99
CA ASP A 212 7.57 -8.02 -18.45
C ASP A 212 7.12 -7.38 -17.13
N ALA A 213 5.91 -6.82 -17.06
CA ALA A 213 5.34 -6.28 -15.83
C ALA A 213 5.24 -7.32 -14.70
N LEU A 214 4.80 -8.54 -15.03
CA LEU A 214 4.76 -9.64 -14.07
C LEU A 214 6.16 -9.96 -13.53
N SER A 215 7.18 -10.02 -14.40
CA SER A 215 8.56 -10.29 -13.98
C SER A 215 9.11 -9.23 -13.01
N HIS A 216 8.76 -7.96 -13.22
CA HIS A 216 9.10 -6.85 -12.32
C HIS A 216 8.37 -6.94 -10.96
N LEU A 217 7.20 -7.58 -10.92
CA LEU A 217 6.40 -7.73 -9.69
C LEU A 217 6.82 -8.91 -8.82
N VAL A 218 7.42 -9.98 -9.37
CA VAL A 218 7.73 -11.20 -8.61
C VAL A 218 8.64 -10.94 -7.41
N LEU A 219 9.78 -10.26 -7.60
CA LEU A 219 10.71 -10.03 -6.50
C LEU A 219 10.10 -9.16 -5.38
N PRO A 220 9.49 -8.00 -5.66
CA PRO A 220 8.81 -7.21 -4.62
C PRO A 220 7.61 -7.91 -3.97
N ALA A 221 6.94 -8.83 -4.68
CA ALA A 221 5.78 -9.54 -4.15
C ALA A 221 6.14 -10.67 -3.17
N VAL A 222 7.40 -11.15 -3.20
CA VAL A 222 7.91 -12.22 -2.34
C VAL A 222 8.61 -11.67 -1.08
N THR A 223 8.97 -10.39 -1.08
CA THR A 223 9.65 -9.71 0.03
C THR A 223 8.67 -9.17 1.06
#